data_AF-A0A9D2QIW7-F1
#
_entry.id   AF-A0A9D2QIW7-F1
#
_cell.length_a   1.000
_cell.length_b   1.000
_cell.length_c   1.000
_cell.angle_alpha   90.00
_cell.angle_beta   90.00
_cell.angle_gamma   90.00
#
_symmetry.space_group_name_H-M   'P 1'
#
loop_
_entity.id
_entity.type
_entity.pdbx_description
1 polymer ?
#
loop_
_entity_poly.entity_id
_entity_poly.type
_entity_poly.pdbx_seq_one_letter_code
_entity_poly.pdbx_strand_id
1 'polypeptide(L)' 'MDDMIFVEKLTAFGLTRQEASIYLCLYKNGTLTGYEAAKLTGISRSNVYNALAGLAEKGAA' A
#
# COMPACT_ATOMS: atom_id res chain seq x y z
N MET A 1 3.86 6.74 16.20
CA MET A 1 4.98 6.08 15.49
C MET A 1 4.93 6.58 14.06
N ASP A 2 6.07 6.93 13.48
CA ASP A 2 6.11 7.61 12.17
C ASP A 2 5.88 6.62 11.02
N ASP A 3 4.82 6.84 10.24
CA ASP A 3 4.44 6.00 9.09
C ASP A 3 5.55 5.95 8.04
N MET A 4 6.35 7.01 7.92
CA MET A 4 7.47 7.05 6.99
C MET A 4 8.52 5.98 7.30
N ILE A 5 8.78 5.72 8.58
CA ILE A 5 9.72 4.67 9.00
C ILE A 5 9.22 3.29 8.59
N PHE A 6 7.92 3.04 8.67
CA PHE A 6 7.34 1.75 8.24
C PHE A 6 7.38 1.58 6.73
N VAL A 7 7.08 2.65 5.99
CA VAL A 7 7.17 2.64 4.53
C VAL A 7 8.61 2.31 4.10
N GLU A 8 9.62 2.94 4.70
CA GLU A 8 11.03 2.64 4.39
C GLU A 8 11.41 1.20 4.74
N LYS A 9 11.00 0.70 5.91
CA LYS A 9 11.25 -0.70 6.29
C LYS A 9 10.62 -1.69 5.31
N LEU A 10 9.36 -1.45 4.92
CA LEU A 10 8.66 -2.27 3.94
C LEU A 10 9.35 -2.26 2.57
N THR A 11 9.91 -1.11 2.17
CA THR A 11 10.69 -1.06 0.91
C THR A 11 11.97 -1.89 0.96
N ALA A 12 12.59 -2.05 2.14
CA ALA A 12 13.74 -2.96 2.31
C ALA A 12 13.36 -4.45 2.12
N PHE A 13 12.08 -4.81 2.19
CA PHE A 13 11.55 -6.14 1.86
C PHE A 13 11.13 -6.29 0.40
N GLY A 14 11.48 -5.34 -0.47
CA GLY A 14 11.19 -5.42 -1.91
C GLY A 14 9.83 -4.87 -2.33
N LEU A 15 9.12 -4.19 -1.43
CA LEU A 15 7.96 -3.38 -1.83
C LEU A 15 8.42 -2.05 -2.46
N THR A 16 7.69 -1.57 -3.45
CA THR A 16 7.83 -0.18 -3.89
C THR A 16 7.28 0.76 -2.82
N ARG A 17 7.63 2.05 -2.88
CA ARG A 17 7.09 3.04 -1.93
C ARG A 17 5.56 3.13 -2.00
N GLN A 18 4.95 2.96 -3.18
CA GLN A 18 3.49 2.96 -3.32
C GLN A 18 2.87 1.70 -2.70
N GLU A 19 3.45 0.52 -2.98
CA GLU A 19 3.02 -0.73 -2.36
C GLU A 19 3.12 -0.68 -0.84
N ALA A 20 4.24 -0.18 -0.30
CA ALA A 20 4.44 -0.03 1.13
C ALA A 20 3.40 0.91 1.77
N SER A 21 3.10 2.06 1.13
CA SER A 21 2.06 2.98 1.60
C SER A 21 0.66 2.36 1.57
N ILE A 22 0.34 1.59 0.52
CA ILE A 22 -0.97 0.94 0.40
C ILE A 22 -1.09 -0.24 1.37
N TYR A 23 -0.05 -1.04 1.52
CA TYR A 23 0.02 -2.10 2.52
C TYR A 23 -0.22 -1.54 3.92
N LEU A 24 0.45 -0.44 4.29
CA LEU A 24 0.24 0.21 5.58
C LEU A 24 -1.19 0.76 5.74
N CYS A 25 -1.78 1.28 4.66
CA CYS A 25 -3.18 1.72 4.66
C CYS A 25 -4.14 0.55 4.94
N LEU A 26 -3.99 -0.57 4.25
CA LEU A 26 -4.77 -1.79 4.47
C LEU A 26 -4.56 -2.34 5.89
N TYR A 27 -3.30 -2.42 6.35
CA TYR A 27 -2.97 -2.89 7.69
C TYR A 27 -3.66 -2.08 8.79
N LYS A 28 -3.79 -0.76 8.60
CA LYS A 28 -4.43 0.14 9.59
C LYS A 28 -5.95 0.16 9.53
N ASN A 29 -6.53 0.01 8.35
CA ASN A 29 -7.97 0.18 8.12
C ASN A 29 -8.72 -1.13 7.88
N GLY A 30 -8.01 -2.25 7.75
CA GLY A 30 -8.57 -3.54 7.37
C GLY A 30 -8.88 -3.62 5.87
N THR A 31 -9.91 -4.39 5.54
CA THR A 31 -10.35 -4.60 4.15
C THR A 31 -10.87 -3.30 3.56
N LEU A 32 -10.30 -2.89 2.43
CA LEU A 32 -10.72 -1.73 1.66
C LEU A 32 -10.86 -2.11 0.18
N THR A 33 -11.77 -1.44 -0.51
CA THR A 33 -11.76 -1.42 -1.98
C THR A 33 -10.59 -0.57 -2.50
N GLY A 34 -10.16 -0.81 -3.74
CA GLY A 34 -9.13 0.03 -4.38
C GLY A 34 -9.53 1.51 -4.47
N TYR A 35 -10.84 1.82 -4.54
CA TYR A 35 -11.34 3.19 -4.49
C TYR A 35 -11.14 3.83 -3.11
N GLU A 36 -11.48 3.13 -2.04
CA GLU A 36 -11.30 3.63 -0.67
C GLU A 36 -9.83 3.81 -0.32
N ALA A 37 -8.98 2.85 -0.71
CA ALA A 37 -7.54 2.95 -0.54
C ALA A 37 -6.96 4.16 -1.29
N ALA A 38 -7.40 4.44 -2.52
CA ALA A 38 -7.00 5.64 -3.27
C ALA A 38 -7.43 6.94 -2.56
N LYS A 39 -8.66 6.97 -2.03
CA LYS A 39 -9.18 8.13 -1.29
C LYS A 39 -8.40 8.39 0.00
N LEU A 40 -8.04 7.34 0.74
CA LEU A 40 -7.32 7.46 2.02
C LEU A 40 -5.83 7.81 1.83
N THR A 41 -5.19 7.26 0.80
CA THR A 41 -3.75 7.45 0.55
C THR A 41 -3.45 8.70 -0.29
N GLY A 42 -4.44 9.25 -0.99
CA GLY A 42 -4.24 10.33 -1.97
C GLY A 42 -3.53 9.88 -3.26
N ILE A 43 -3.27 8.57 -3.41
CA ILE A 43 -2.66 7.98 -4.61
C ILE A 43 -3.74 7.84 -5.68
N SER A 44 -3.38 8.09 -6.95
CA SER A 44 -4.33 7.92 -8.06
C SER A 44 -4.85 6.48 -8.13
N ARG A 45 -6.11 6.32 -8.55
CA ARG A 45 -6.74 4.99 -8.64
C ARG A 45 -5.93 4.00 -9.47
N SER A 46 -5.39 4.42 -10.62
CA SER A 46 -4.57 3.55 -11.48
C SER A 46 -3.32 3.04 -10.74
N ASN A 47 -2.64 3.92 -10.00
CA ASN A 47 -1.46 3.56 -9.23
C ASN A 47 -1.81 2.66 -8.05
N VAL A 48 -2.98 2.88 -7.42
CA VAL A 48 -3.50 1.97 -6.39
C VAL A 48 -3.72 0.57 -6.95
N TYR A 49 -4.41 0.43 -8.08
CA TYR A 49 -4.64 -0.88 -8.68
C TYR A 49 -3.34 -1.57 -9.09
N ASN A 50 -2.38 -0.83 -9.66
CA ASN A 50 -1.07 -1.37 -10.00
C ASN A 50 -0.31 -1.86 -8.76
N ALA A 51 -0.31 -1.09 -7.67
CA ALA A 51 0.33 -1.48 -6.43
C ALA A 51 -0.39 -2.65 -5.73
N LEU A 52 -1.73 -2.71 -5.76
CA LEU A 52 -2.49 -3.84 -5.23
C LEU A 52 -2.20 -5.13 -6.02
N ALA A 53 -2.08 -5.05 -7.34
CA ALA A 53 -1.69 -6.19 -8.17
C ALA A 53 -0.29 -6.70 -7.78
N GLY A 54 0.68 -5.79 -7.64
CA GLY A 54 2.04 -6.15 -7.21
C GLY A 54 2.10 -6.70 -5.78
N LEU A 55 1.27 -6.20 -4.86
CA LEU A 55 1.13 -6.76 -3.51
C LEU A 55 0.54 -8.17 -3.54
N ALA A 56 -0.48 -8.42 -4.36
CA ALA A 56 -1.09 -9.74 -4.51
C ALA A 56 -0.10 -10.77 -5.08
N GLU A 57 0.68 -10.39 -6.10
CA GLU A 57 1.76 -11.24 -6.64
C GLU A 57 2.83 -11.59 -5.59
N LYS A 58 3.09 -10.67 -4.66
CA LYS A 58 4.04 -10.84 -3.54
C LYS A 58 3.42 -11.54 -2.32
N GLY A 59 2.13 -11.86 -2.34
CA GLY A 59 1.41 -12.46 -1.20
C GLY A 59 1.21 -11.51 -0.02
N ALA A 60 1.23 -10.21 -0.27
CA ALA A 60 1.13 -9.15 0.74
C ALA A 60 -0.26 -8.47 0.80
N ALA A 61 -1.18 -8.79 -0.12
CA ALA A 61 -2.57 -8.34 -0.10
C ALA A 61 -3.49 -9.33 -0.85
#